data_AF-A0A925USW0-F1
#
_entry.id   AF-A0A925USW0-F1
#
_cell.length_a   1.000
_cell.length_b   1.000
_cell.length_c   1.000
_cell.angle_alpha   90.00
_cell.angle_beta   90.00
_cell.angle_gamma   90.00
#
_symmetry.space_group_name_H-M   'P 1'
#
loop_
_entity.id
_entity.type
_entity.pdbx_description
1 polymer ?
#
loop_
_entity_poly.entity_id
_entity_poly.type
_entity_poly.pdbx_seq_one_letter_code
_entity_poly.pdbx_strand_id
1 'polypeptide(L)'
;MADRILVRFNTKVADDPEGRAWRVLVNGVETLAHKVHIEVPCESITEPIATGEIKHHFLCRGRVRWSQDHVATVVAVRSVT
;
A
#
# COMPACT_ATOMS: atom_id res chain seq x y z
N MET A 1 10.19 -14.98 3.14
CA MET A 1 8.83 -14.98 3.75
C MET A 1 8.02 -13.86 3.11
N ALA A 2 6.69 -13.96 3.12
CA ALA A 2 5.81 -12.90 2.64
C ALA A 2 5.67 -11.81 3.71
N ASP A 3 5.81 -10.56 3.29
CA ASP A 3 5.65 -9.37 4.12
C ASP A 3 4.17 -9.05 4.32
N ARG A 4 3.84 -8.46 5.47
CA ARG A 4 2.54 -7.85 5.71
C ARG A 4 2.55 -6.45 5.12
N ILE A 5 1.71 -6.23 4.11
CA ILE A 5 1.69 -4.99 3.33
C ILE A 5 0.33 -4.32 3.49
N LEU A 6 0.31 -3.08 3.96
CA LEU A 6 -0.91 -2.30 4.11
C LEU A 6 -0.88 -1.11 3.14
N VAL A 7 -1.84 -1.09 2.21
CA VAL A 7 -2.00 -0.03 1.22
C VAL A 7 -3.13 0.89 1.65
N ARG A 8 -2.84 2.19 1.71
CA ARG A 8 -3.78 3.23 2.13
C ARG A 8 -3.73 4.42 1.18
N PHE A 9 -4.84 5.15 1.09
CA PHE A 9 -4.83 6.44 0.41
C PHE A 9 -4.03 7.47 1.22
N ASN A 10 -3.22 8.28 0.55
CA ASN A 10 -2.49 9.38 1.16
C ASN A 10 -3.42 10.59 1.30
N THR A 11 -4.04 10.76 2.47
CA THR A 11 -4.92 11.91 2.72
C THR A 11 -4.19 13.26 2.75
N LYS A 12 -2.86 13.26 2.73
CA LYS A 12 -2.00 14.45 2.62
C LYS A 12 -1.38 14.61 1.24
N VAL A 13 -1.99 14.04 0.20
CA VAL A 13 -1.46 14.12 -1.17
C VAL A 13 -1.25 15.56 -1.66
N ALA A 14 -2.07 16.50 -1.19
CA ALA A 14 -1.94 17.92 -1.52
C ALA A 14 -0.64 18.56 -0.98
N ASP A 15 -0.09 18.00 0.10
CA ASP A 15 1.17 18.47 0.71
C ASP A 15 2.40 17.74 0.14
N ASP A 16 2.20 16.72 -0.70
CA ASP A 16 3.29 15.98 -1.33
C ASP A 16 3.70 16.68 -2.64
N PRO A 17 4.93 17.22 -2.74
CA PRO A 17 5.38 17.92 -3.95
C PRO A 17 5.43 17.03 -5.19
N GLU A 18 5.50 15.71 -5.01
CA GLU A 18 5.47 14.73 -6.09
C GLU A 18 4.04 14.20 -6.34
N GLY A 19 3.06 14.52 -5.48
CA GLY A 19 1.68 14.08 -5.64
C GLY A 19 1.51 12.57 -5.52
N ARG A 20 2.23 11.90 -4.61
CA ARG A 20 2.11 10.45 -4.39
C ARG A 20 0.85 10.15 -3.59
N ALA A 21 -0.15 9.61 -4.28
CA ALA A 21 -1.50 9.40 -3.75
C ALA A 21 -1.64 8.20 -2.80
N TRP A 22 -0.61 7.36 -2.66
CA TRP A 22 -0.70 6.11 -1.90
C TRP A 22 0.39 5.99 -0.84
N ARG A 23 0.03 5.42 0.31
CA ARG A 23 0.93 4.99 1.36
C ARG A 23 1.00 3.46 1.33
N VAL A 24 2.20 2.93 1.18
CA VAL A 24 2.47 1.49 1.19
C VAL A 24 3.31 1.19 2.43
N LEU A 25 2.71 0.50 3.40
CA LEU A 25 3.37 0.13 4.65
C LEU A 25 3.81 -1.32 4.57
N VAL A 26 5.12 -1.58 4.52
CA VAL A 26 5.70 -2.93 4.52
C VAL A 26 6.24 -3.22 5.91
N ASN A 27 5.63 -4.18 6.62
CA ASN A 27 5.96 -4.51 8.01
C ASN A 27 6.01 -3.28 8.94
N GLY A 28 5.16 -2.28 8.66
CA GLY A 28 5.07 -1.03 9.42
C GLY A 28 5.95 0.12 8.91
N VAL A 29 6.86 -0.12 7.97
CA VAL A 29 7.67 0.94 7.33
C VAL A 29 6.89 1.54 6.17
N GLU A 30 6.64 2.84 6.21
CA GLU A 30 5.87 3.57 5.19
C GLU A 30 6.74 4.02 4.02
N THR A 31 6.22 3.90 2.81
CA THR A 31 6.77 4.53 1.59
C THR A 31 5.63 5.03 0.72
N LEU A 32 5.81 6.20 0.10
CA LEU A 32 4.79 6.83 -0.74
C LEU A 32 4.90 6.36 -2.20
N ALA A 33 3.76 6.21 -2.87
CA ALA A 33 3.67 5.77 -4.27
C ALA A 33 2.67 6.62 -5.07
N HIS A 34 2.94 6.87 -6.36
CA HIS A 34 1.94 7.51 -7.23
C HIS A 34 0.83 6.54 -7.61
N LYS A 35 1.18 5.27 -7.79
CA LYS A 35 0.28 4.19 -8.19
C LYS A 35 0.64 2.92 -7.45
N VAL A 36 -0.37 2.09 -7.20
CA VAL A 36 -0.19 0.75 -6.62
C VAL A 36 -0.88 -0.27 -7.53
N HIS A 37 -0.12 -1.26 -7.99
CA HIS A 37 -0.64 -2.44 -8.67
C HIS A 37 -0.67 -3.59 -7.68
N ILE A 38 -1.82 -4.23 -7.52
CA ILE A 38 -2.00 -5.36 -6.61
C ILE A 38 -2.26 -6.61 -7.46
N GLU A 39 -1.30 -7.54 -7.47
CA GLU A 39 -1.36 -8.79 -8.25
C GLU A 39 -1.62 -10.01 -7.36
N VAL A 40 -1.99 -9.78 -6.10
CA VAL A 40 -2.29 -10.82 -5.11
C VAL A 40 -3.65 -10.56 -4.47
N PRO A 41 -4.35 -11.60 -3.97
CA PRO A 41 -5.51 -11.40 -3.12
C PRO A 41 -5.15 -10.57 -1.89
N CYS A 42 -6.01 -9.60 -1.56
CA CYS A 42 -5.88 -8.77 -0.36
C CYS A 42 -7.21 -8.70 0.37
N GLU A 43 -7.14 -8.52 1.68
CA GLU A 43 -8.30 -8.26 2.52
C GLU A 43 -8.58 -6.75 2.52
N SER A 44 -9.83 -6.37 2.36
CA SER A 44 -10.26 -5.00 2.62
C SER A 44 -10.52 -4.84 4.11
N ILE A 45 -9.81 -3.91 4.75
CA ILE A 45 -10.02 -3.56 6.16
C ILE A 45 -10.54 -2.14 6.27
N THR A 46 -11.35 -1.88 7.29
CA THR A 46 -11.92 -0.56 7.54
C THR A 46 -11.39 0.05 8.83
N GLU A 47 -11.25 1.37 8.84
CA GLU A 47 -10.86 2.14 10.02
C GLU A 47 -11.87 3.30 10.18
N PRO A 48 -12.73 3.26 11.21
CA PRO A 48 -13.60 4.40 11.51
C PRO A 48 -12.76 5.55 12.05
N ILE A 49 -13.07 6.77 11.62
CA ILE A 49 -12.43 7.98 12.14
C ILE A 49 -13.44 8.85 12.88
N ALA A 50 -12.94 9.74 13.75
CA ALA A 50 -13.77 10.51 14.68
C ALA A 50 -14.86 11.38 14.02
N THR A 51 -14.73 11.70 12.72
CA THR A 51 -15.71 12.45 11.93
C THR A 51 -16.91 11.61 11.48
N GLY A 52 -16.93 10.30 11.77
CA GLY A 52 -17.96 9.36 11.29
C GLY A 52 -17.68 8.78 9.90
N GLU A 53 -16.61 9.23 9.24
CA GLU A 53 -16.16 8.64 7.98
C GLU A 53 -15.50 7.26 8.21
N ILE A 54 -15.54 6.40 7.19
CA ILE A 54 -14.89 5.09 7.19
C ILE A 54 -13.77 5.11 6.16
N LYS A 55 -12.53 4.87 6.60
CA LYS A 55 -11.40 4.66 5.70
C LYS A 55 -11.32 3.20 5.30
N HIS A 56 -11.15 2.96 4.01
CA HIS A 56 -10.91 1.63 3.44
C HIS A 56 -9.43 1.45 3.12
N HIS A 57 -8.85 0.32 3.52
CA HIS A 57 -7.47 -0.05 3.24
C HIS A 57 -7.39 -1.45 2.66
N PHE A 58 -6.30 -1.75 1.96
CA PHE A 58 -6.02 -3.11 1.47
C PHE A 58 -4.86 -3.71 2.27
N LEU A 59 -5.12 -4.84 2.91
CA LEU A 59 -4.13 -5.64 3.63
C LEU A 59 -3.74 -6.85 2.77
N CYS A 60 -2.50 -6.87 2.33
CA CYS A 60 -1.95 -7.87 1.43
C CYS A 60 -0.82 -8.67 2.12
N ARG A 61 -0.56 -9.88 1.63
CA ARG A 61 0.63 -10.67 1.98
C ARG A 61 1.43 -10.96 0.72
N GLY A 62 2.68 -10.50 0.67
CA GLY A 62 3.50 -10.64 -0.53
C GLY A 62 4.84 -9.96 -0.42
N ARG A 63 5.33 -9.42 -1.53
CA ARG A 63 6.51 -8.55 -1.60
C ARG A 63 6.18 -7.34 -2.45
N VAL A 64 6.73 -6.18 -2.12
CA VAL A 64 6.61 -4.98 -2.96
C VAL A 64 7.82 -4.89 -3.90
N ARG A 65 7.55 -4.67 -5.19
CA ARG A 65 8.53 -4.24 -6.18
C ARG A 65 8.30 -2.76 -6.49
N TRP A 66 9.37 -1.98 -6.47
CA TRP A 66 9.32 -0.55 -6.76
C TRP A 66 9.90 -0.27 -8.14
N SER A 67 9.22 0.56 -8.93
CA SER A 67 9.79 1.15 -10.14
C SER A 67 10.57 2.43 -9.81
N GLN A 68 11.30 2.96 -10.81
CA GLN A 68 11.99 4.25 -10.70
C GLN A 68 11.01 5.41 -10.51
N ASP A 69 9.78 5.30 -11.02
CA ASP A 69 8.73 6.32 -10.93
C ASP A 69 7.84 6.16 -9.69
N HIS A 70 8.37 5.65 -8.58
CA HIS A 70 7.62 5.41 -7.33
C HIS A 70 6.27 4.68 -7.54
N VAL A 71 6.23 3.70 -8.44
CA VAL A 71 5.10 2.77 -8.59
C VAL A 71 5.38 1.54 -7.76
N ALA A 72 4.43 1.16 -6.91
CA ALA A 72 4.50 -0.04 -6.10
C ALA A 72 3.71 -1.18 -6.74
N THR A 73 4.33 -2.35 -6.92
CA THR A 73 3.64 -3.57 -7.34
C THR A 73 3.71 -4.61 -6.23
N VAL A 74 2.56 -5.01 -5.70
CA VAL A 74 2.44 -6.07 -4.69
C VAL A 74 2.31 -7.42 -5.38
N VAL A 75 3.32 -8.28 -5.21
CA VAL A 75 3.43 -9.59 -5.88
C VAL A 75 3.53 -10.73 -4.87
N ALA A 76 3.16 -11.94 -5.30
CA ALA A 76 3.33 -13.14 -4.49
C ALA A 76 4.82 -13.45 -4.27
N VAL A 77 5.17 -13.97 -3.09
CA VAL A 77 6.50 -14.54 -2.86
C VAL A 77 6.53 -15.93 -3.49
N ARG A 78 7.21 -16.08 -4.62
CA ARG A 78 7.50 -17.41 -5.17
C ARG A 78 8.58 -18.06 -4.33
N SER A 79 8.30 -19.24 -3.75
CA SER A 79 9.36 -20.09 -3.21
C SER A 79 10.27 -20.49 -4.36
N VAL A 80 11.56 -20.17 -4.25
CA VAL A 80 12.57 -20.81 -5.09
C VAL A 80 12.73 -22.21 -4.50
N THR A 81 12.17 -23.21 -5.17
CA THR A 81 12.44 -24.63 -4.92
C THR A 81 13.83 -24.99 -5.42
#